data_AF-A0AAU3QW76-F1
#
_entry.id   AF-A0AAU3QW76-F1
#
_cell.length_a   1.000
_cell.length_b   1.000
_cell.length_c   1.000
_cell.angle_alpha   90.00
_cell.angle_beta   90.00
_cell.angle_gamma   90.00
#
_symmetry.space_group_name_H-M   'P 1'
#
loop_
_entity.id
_entity.type
_entity.pdbx_description
1 polymer ?
#
loop_
_entity_poly.entity_id
_entity_poly.type
_entity_poly.pdbx_seq_one_letter_code
_entity_poly.pdbx_strand_id
1 'polypeptide(L)'
;MLHTVLRRRANGESVEQIQPDLIIPTGKRKGRNPSVASIYRAPAEHAKREAYPGAAEKAPADFAALQAGEVPGPRLLLVTSP
;
A
#
# COMPACT_ATOMS: atom_id res chain seq x y z
N MET A 1 -4.62 -9.44 -6.94
CA MET A 1 -4.64 -9.69 -5.48
C MET A 1 -5.75 -8.88 -4.80
N LEU A 2 -5.76 -7.55 -4.91
CA LEU A 2 -6.77 -6.70 -4.24
C LEU A 2 -8.21 -7.14 -4.55
N HIS A 3 -8.59 -7.25 -5.83
CA HIS A 3 -9.93 -7.69 -6.22
C HIS A 3 -10.32 -9.06 -5.64
N THR A 4 -9.37 -10.00 -5.57
CA THR A 4 -9.63 -11.32 -4.99
C THR A 4 -9.89 -11.25 -3.49
N VAL A 5 -9.14 -10.43 -2.74
CA VAL A 5 -9.38 -10.19 -1.31
C VAL A 5 -10.76 -9.58 -1.09
N LEU A 6 -11.12 -8.55 -1.86
CA LEU A 6 -12.41 -7.86 -1.73
C LEU A 6 -13.58 -8.81 -1.95
N ARG A 7 -13.54 -9.62 -3.00
CA ARG A 7 -14.59 -10.60 -3.31
C ARG A 7 -14.75 -11.64 -2.20
N ARG A 8 -13.66 -12.23 -1.73
CA ARG A 8 -13.70 -13.27 -0.68
C ARG A 8 -14.18 -12.70 0.66
N ARG A 9 -13.76 -11.48 1.00
CA ARG A 9 -14.28 -10.76 2.17
C ARG A 9 -15.76 -10.44 2.07
N ALA A 10 -16.25 -10.04 0.89
CA ALA A 10 -17.68 -9.84 0.65
C ALA A 10 -18.49 -11.16 0.77
N ASN A 11 -17.87 -12.30 0.46
CA ASN A 11 -18.43 -13.63 0.66
C ASN A 11 -18.36 -14.11 2.13
N GLY A 12 -17.87 -13.28 3.06
CA GLY A 12 -17.78 -13.61 4.50
C GLY A 12 -16.54 -14.40 4.91
N GLU A 13 -15.57 -14.61 4.01
CA GLU A 13 -14.35 -15.34 4.35
C GLU A 13 -13.44 -14.53 5.30
N SER A 14 -12.91 -15.21 6.33
CA SER A 14 -11.93 -14.65 7.27
C SER A 14 -10.54 -14.49 6.63
N VAL A 15 -9.66 -13.72 7.26
CA VAL A 15 -8.31 -13.48 6.71
C VAL A 15 -7.48 -14.77 6.72
N GLU A 16 -7.67 -15.59 7.75
CA GLU A 16 -7.03 -16.88 7.98
C GLU A 16 -7.45 -17.89 6.92
N GLN A 17 -8.69 -17.82 6.43
CA GLN A 17 -9.17 -18.63 5.29
C GLN A 17 -8.65 -18.09 3.95
N ILE A 18 -8.52 -16.77 3.82
CA ILE A 18 -8.08 -16.15 2.56
C ILE A 18 -6.58 -16.39 2.32
N GLN A 19 -5.75 -16.24 3.35
CA GLN A 19 -4.29 -16.23 3.24
C GLN A 19 -3.68 -17.48 2.57
N PRO A 20 -4.00 -18.72 2.98
CA PRO A 20 -3.36 -19.92 2.43
C PRO A 20 -3.66 -20.14 0.94
N ASP A 21 -4.83 -19.73 0.47
CA ASP A 21 -5.24 -19.94 -0.93
C ASP A 21 -4.92 -18.73 -1.83
N LEU A 22 -4.45 -17.62 -1.26
CA LEU A 22 -4.16 -16.41 -2.00
C LEU A 22 -2.67 -16.32 -2.33
N ILE A 23 -2.35 -16.20 -3.62
CA ILE A 23 -0.97 -16.04 -4.10
C ILE A 23 -0.73 -14.62 -4.62
N ILE A 24 0.46 -14.09 -4.31
CA ILE A 24 0.95 -12.82 -4.87
C ILE A 24 1.21 -13.02 -6.37
N PRO A 25 0.49 -12.30 -7.26
CA PRO A 25 0.56 -12.56 -8.70
C PRO A 25 1.76 -11.88 -9.38
N THR A 26 2.32 -10.82 -8.80
CA THR A 26 3.31 -9.94 -9.44
C THR A 26 4.38 -9.45 -8.46
N GLY A 27 5.49 -8.93 -8.99
CA GLY A 27 6.56 -8.30 -8.20
C GLY A 27 7.53 -9.27 -7.52
N LYS A 28 8.39 -8.73 -6.65
CA LYS A 28 9.49 -9.45 -5.99
C LYS A 28 9.07 -10.66 -5.15
N ARG A 29 7.82 -10.69 -4.67
CA ARG A 29 7.26 -11.78 -3.85
C ARG A 29 6.27 -12.68 -4.62
N LYS A 30 6.30 -12.65 -5.95
CA LYS A 30 5.45 -13.49 -6.81
C LYS A 30 5.51 -14.96 -6.38
N GLY A 31 4.36 -15.63 -6.42
CA GLY A 31 4.24 -17.06 -6.10
C GLY A 31 4.20 -17.37 -4.60
N ARG A 32 4.32 -16.37 -3.72
CA ARG A 32 4.21 -16.53 -2.27
C ARG A 32 2.86 -16.08 -1.76
N ASN A 33 2.45 -16.57 -0.59
CA ASN A 33 1.28 -16.07 0.12
C ASN A 33 1.53 -14.65 0.63
N PRO A 34 0.53 -13.76 0.58
CA PRO A 34 0.62 -12.45 1.20
C PRO A 34 0.64 -12.57 2.73
N SER A 35 1.17 -11.55 3.39
CA SER A 35 1.04 -11.45 4.85
C SER A 35 -0.40 -11.11 5.24
N VAL A 36 -0.80 -11.52 6.45
CA VAL A 36 -2.08 -11.16 7.09
C VAL A 36 -2.31 -9.64 7.05
N ALA A 37 -1.29 -8.85 7.39
CA ALA A 37 -1.37 -7.38 7.35
C ALA A 37 -1.69 -6.83 5.95
N SER A 38 -1.15 -7.45 4.89
CA SER A 38 -1.45 -7.05 3.51
C SER A 38 -2.91 -7.32 3.14
N ILE A 39 -3.47 -8.44 3.61
CA ILE A 39 -4.88 -8.78 3.40
C ILE A 39 -5.80 -7.81 4.14
N TYR A 40 -5.47 -7.41 5.37
CA TYR A 40 -6.23 -6.38 6.10
C TYR A 40 -6.14 -4.99 5.46
N ARG A 41 -4.97 -4.63 4.91
CA ARG A 41 -4.76 -3.31 4.31
C ARG A 41 -5.51 -3.14 2.99
N ALA A 42 -5.65 -4.22 2.20
CA ALA A 42 -6.32 -4.23 0.92
C ALA A 42 -7.73 -3.58 0.92
N PRO A 43 -8.71 -3.99 1.76
CA PRO A 43 -10.03 -3.37 1.79
C PRO A 43 -10.00 -1.90 2.25
N ALA A 44 -9.13 -1.56 3.20
CA ALA A 44 -9.00 -0.18 3.67
C ALA A 44 -8.41 0.75 2.60
N GLU A 45 -7.42 0.28 1.83
CA GLU A 45 -6.87 1.02 0.70
C GLU A 45 -7.89 1.19 -0.43
N HIS A 46 -8.70 0.15 -0.70
CA HIS A 46 -9.78 0.26 -1.66
C HIS A 46 -10.80 1.31 -1.24
N ALA A 47 -11.25 1.29 0.02
CA ALA A 47 -12.19 2.29 0.54
C ALA A 47 -11.66 3.72 0.43
N LYS A 48 -10.35 3.93 0.66
CA LYS A 48 -9.72 5.24 0.47
C LYS A 48 -9.70 5.68 -1.00
N ARG A 49 -9.46 4.76 -1.94
CA ARG A 49 -9.51 5.07 -3.37
C ARG A 49 -10.91 5.45 -3.84
N GLU A 50 -11.92 4.71 -3.39
CA GLU A 50 -13.33 5.01 -3.68
C GLU A 50 -13.76 6.37 -3.10
N ALA A 51 -13.33 6.68 -1.87
CA ALA A 51 -13.63 7.96 -1.23
C ALA A 51 -12.94 9.16 -1.89
N TYR A 52 -11.80 8.93 -2.55
CA TYR A 52 -10.98 9.99 -3.14
C TYR A 52 -10.48 9.61 -4.55
N PRO A 53 -11.37 9.58 -5.54
CA PRO A 53 -11.06 9.06 -6.87
C PRO A 53 -10.00 9.88 -7.63
N GLY A 54 -9.79 11.16 -7.27
CA GLY A 54 -8.77 12.06 -7.86
C GLY A 54 -7.48 12.20 -7.04
N ALA A 55 -7.36 11.51 -5.90
CA ALA A 55 -6.23 11.71 -5.00
C ALA A 55 -4.91 11.20 -5.59
N ALA A 56 -4.96 10.19 -6.46
CA ALA A 56 -3.77 9.64 -7.11
C ALA A 56 -3.19 10.61 -8.14
N GLU A 57 -4.04 11.32 -8.89
CA GLU A 57 -3.66 12.33 -9.88
C GLU A 57 -3.17 13.62 -9.20
N LYS A 58 -3.77 14.00 -8.07
CA LYS A 58 -3.40 15.21 -7.33
C LYS A 58 -2.13 15.05 -6.51
N ALA A 59 -1.87 13.86 -5.97
CA ALA A 59 -0.73 13.60 -5.08
C ALA A 59 0.65 14.02 -5.64
N PRO A 60 0.99 13.80 -6.93
CA PRO A 60 2.24 14.30 -7.51
C PRO A 60 2.37 15.83 -7.46
N ALA A 61 1.29 16.55 -7.73
CA ALA A 61 1.28 18.02 -7.69
C ALA A 61 1.38 18.54 -6.25
N ASP A 62 0.64 17.93 -5.32
CA ASP A 62 0.73 18.26 -3.89
C ASP A 62 2.14 17.97 -3.34
N PHE A 63 2.75 16.85 -3.74
CA PHE A 63 4.11 16.51 -3.34
C PHE A 63 5.15 17.46 -3.95
N ALA A 64 5.00 17.84 -5.22
CA ALA A 64 5.86 18.84 -5.84
C ALA A 64 5.76 20.20 -5.13
N ALA A 65 4.56 20.60 -4.71
CA ALA A 65 4.36 21.82 -3.92
C ALA A 65 5.03 21.75 -2.53
N LEU A 66 4.99 20.58 -1.87
CA LEU A 66 5.69 20.36 -0.60
C LEU A 66 7.22 20.40 -0.75
N GLN A 67 7.77 19.92 -1.86
CA GLN A 67 9.21 19.95 -2.14
C GLN A 67 9.71 21.34 -2.57
N ALA A 68 8.82 22.15 -3.17
CA ALA A 68 9.12 23.52 -3.58
C ALA A 68 9.08 24.53 -2.41
N GLY A 69 8.36 24.20 -1.33
CA GLY A 69 8.53 24.87 -0.04
C GLY A 69 9.83 24.39 0.60
N GLU A 70 10.64 25.30 1.14
CA GLU A 70 11.91 24.99 1.82
C GLU A 70 11.65 24.18 3.09
N VAL A 71 11.44 22.88 2.95
CA VAL A 71 11.60 21.92 4.03
C VAL A 71 13.07 21.52 4.07
N PRO A 72 13.78 21.73 5.19
CA PRO A 72 15.15 21.25 5.29
C PRO A 72 15.12 19.74 5.09
N GLY A 73 15.77 19.28 4.02
CA GLY A 73 15.84 17.87 3.66
C GLY A 73 16.40 17.03 4.81
N PRO A 74 16.19 15.70 4.80
CA PRO A 74 16.69 14.82 5.84
C PRO A 74 18.19 15.10 6.02
N ARG A 75 18.57 15.53 7.23
CA ARG A 75 19.98 15.65 7.62
C ARG A 75 20.59 14.26 7.43
N LEU A 76 21.27 14.06 6.30
CA LEU A 76 22.25 13.01 6.17
C LEU A 76 23.29 13.31 7.25
N LEU A 77 23.16 12.66 8.40
CA LEU A 77 24.19 12.64 9.43
C LEU A 77 25.39 11.97 8.79
N LEU A 78 26.27 12.79 8.22
CA LEU A 78 27.60 12.40 7.80
C LEU A 78 28.34 12.06 9.09
N VAL A 79 28.28 10.79 9.51
CA VAL A 79 29.11 10.27 10.59
C VAL A 79 30.53 10.19 10.03
N THR A 80 31.26 11.30 10.11
CA THR A 80 32.72 11.28 9.99
C THR A 80 33.26 10.96 11.37
N SER A 81 33.66 9.70 11.58
CA SER A 81 34.50 9.32 12.71
C SER A 81 35.98 9.58 12.37
N PRO A 82 36.81 9.92 13.38
CA PRO A 82 38.23 10.23 13.22
C PRO A 82 39.09 9.00 12.87
#